data_AF-A0A1G0LEQ8-F1
#
_entry.id   AF-A0A1G0LEQ8-F1
#
_cell.length_a   1.000
_cell.length_b   1.000
_cell.length_c   1.000
_cell.angle_alpha   90.00
_cell.angle_beta   90.00
_cell.angle_gamma   90.00
#
_symmetry.space_group_name_H-M   'P 1'
#
loop_
_entity.id
_entity.type
_entity.pdbx_description
1 polymer ?
#
loop_
_entity_poly.entity_id
_entity_poly.type
_entity_poly.pdbx_seq_one_letter_code
_entity_poly.pdbx_strand_id
1 'polypeptide(L)' 'MTHFETSRVNELIGLQIGKIRELANLLNPNLDIQEIESRLAEVEVAVAELRNSLSALPHAVA' A
#
# COMPACT_ATOMS: atom_id res chain seq x y z
N MET A 1 3.76 -2.42 -23.30
CA MET A 1 4.41 -1.56 -22.29
C MET A 1 5.84 -1.30 -22.73
N THR A 2 6.24 -0.04 -22.79
CA THR A 2 7.65 0.35 -22.94
C THR A 2 8.37 0.17 -21.59
N HIS A 3 9.70 -0.02 -21.62
CA HIS A 3 10.50 -0.20 -20.40
C HIS A 3 10.32 0.96 -19.40
N PHE A 4 10.01 2.17 -19.91
CA PHE A 4 9.72 3.36 -19.13
C PHE A 4 8.39 3.27 -18.35
N GLU A 5 7.35 2.69 -18.96
CA GLU A 5 6.07 2.46 -18.30
C GLU A 5 6.21 1.43 -17.17
N THR A 6 7.00 0.37 -17.37
CA THR A 6 7.29 -0.63 -16.33
C THR A 6 8.06 -0.04 -15.16
N SER A 7 9.10 0.76 -15.41
CA SER A 7 9.89 1.40 -14.35
C SER A 7 9.04 2.36 -13.52
N ARG A 8 8.18 3.16 -14.15
CA ARG A 8 7.29 4.10 -13.47
C ARG A 8 6.23 3.39 -12.62
N VAL A 9 5.68 2.29 -13.12
CA VAL A 9 4.73 1.44 -12.36
C VAL A 9 5.41 0.84 -11.13
N ASN A 10 6.63 0.31 -11.28
CA ASN A 10 7.39 -0.25 -10.16
C ASN A 10 7.73 0.81 -9.09
N GLU A 11 8.05 2.03 -9.51
CA GLU A 11 8.30 3.14 -8.60
C GLU A 11 7.04 3.52 -7.80
N LEU A 12 5.89 3.62 -8.47
CA LEU A 12 4.60 3.87 -7.82
C LEU A 12 4.22 2.79 -6.80
N ILE A 13 4.41 1.51 -7.17
CA ILE A 13 4.19 0.37 -6.28
C ILE A 13 5.14 0.45 -5.08
N GLY A 14 6.42 0.75 -5.32
CA GLY A 14 7.43 0.90 -4.27
C GLY A 14 7.06 1.98 -3.25
N LEU A 15 6.58 3.14 -3.73
CA LEU A 15 6.11 4.23 -2.86
C LEU A 15 4.90 3.82 -2.02
N GLN A 16 3.91 3.16 -2.62
CA GLN A 16 2.72 2.68 -1.90
C GLN A 16 3.09 1.62 -0.83
N ILE A 17 3.99 0.69 -1.15
CA ILE A 17 4.52 -0.28 -0.18
C ILE A 17 5.27 0.43 0.96
N GLY A 18 6.05 1.47 0.65
CA GLY A 18 6.71 2.30 1.65
C GLY A 18 5.73 2.94 2.63
N LYS A 19 4.67 3.58 2.11
CA LYS A 19 3.59 4.18 2.91
C LYS A 19 2.91 3.16 3.83
N ILE A 20 2.59 1.97 3.32
CA ILE A 20 1.98 0.89 4.13
C ILE A 20 2.92 0.46 5.26
N ARG A 21 4.23 0.32 4.98
CA ARG A 21 5.22 -0.03 6.02
C ARG A 21 5.34 1.05 7.09
N GLU A 22 5.33 2.32 6.70
CA GLU A 22 5.37 3.43 7.65
C GLU A 22 4.14 3.41 8.55
N LEU A 23 2.93 3.27 7.99
CA LEU A 23 1.69 3.17 8.76
C LEU A 23 1.69 1.96 9.69
N ALA A 24 2.17 0.80 9.21
CA ALA A 24 2.27 -0.41 10.03
C ALA A 24 3.29 -0.27 11.17
N ASN A 25 4.41 0.43 10.96
CA ASN A 25 5.39 0.70 12.03
C ASN A 25 4.84 1.63 13.11
N LEU A 26 3.81 2.43 12.79
CA LEU A 26 3.13 3.26 13.77
C LEU A 26 2.12 2.48 14.62
N LEU A 27 1.81 1.21 14.29
CA LEU A 27 1.03 0.32 15.15
C LEU A 27 1.93 -0.17 16.30
N ASN A 28 1.69 0.37 17.48
CA ASN A 28 2.40 0.02 18.70
C ASN A 28 1.42 -0.56 19.73
N PRO A 29 1.74 -1.67 20.43
CA PRO A 29 0.89 -2.25 21.47
C PRO A 29 0.63 -1.33 22.68
N ASN A 30 1.37 -0.22 22.82
CA ASN A 30 1.15 0.78 23.87
C ASN A 30 0.08 1.82 23.53
N LEU A 31 -0.47 1.80 22.31
CA LEU A 31 -1.59 2.65 21.91
C LEU A 31 -2.88 2.15 22.55
N ASP A 32 -3.85 3.04 22.73
CA ASP A 32 -5.17 2.59 23.11
C ASP A 32 -5.87 1.85 21.96
N ILE A 33 -6.92 1.10 22.27
CA ILE A 33 -7.60 0.27 21.28
C ILE A 33 -8.25 1.08 20.16
N GLN A 34 -8.74 2.30 20.45
CA GLN A 34 -9.35 3.16 19.43
C GLN A 34 -8.29 3.71 18.47
N GLU A 35 -7.11 4.06 18.98
CA GLU A 35 -5.97 4.48 18.18
C GLU A 35 -5.44 3.34 17.31
N ILE A 36 -5.39 2.11 17.85
CA ILE A 36 -5.03 0.91 17.08
C ILE A 36 -6.03 0.68 15.96
N GLU A 37 -7.34 0.72 16.26
CA GLU A 37 -8.40 0.53 15.27
C GLU A 37 -8.35 1.59 14.17
N SER A 38 -8.16 2.87 14.53
CA SER A 38 -8.03 3.96 13.55
C SER A 38 -6.83 3.76 12.64
N ARG A 39 -5.66 3.43 13.20
CA ARG A 39 -4.44 3.20 12.41
C ARG A 39 -4.54 1.95 11.54
N LEU A 40 -5.20 0.91 12.05
CA LEU A 40 -5.45 -0.31 11.28
C LEU A 40 -6.34 -0.01 10.07
N ALA A 41 -7.41 0.77 10.25
CA ALA A 41 -8.26 1.20 9.15
C ALA A 41 -7.48 1.99 8.08
N GLU A 42 -6.54 2.85 8.48
CA GLU A 42 -5.66 3.55 7.53
C GLU A 42 -4.76 2.59 6.74
N VAL A 43 -4.21 1.57 7.39
CA VAL A 43 -3.42 0.51 6.72
C VAL A 43 -4.29 -0.26 5.73
N GLU A 44 -5.51 -0.64 6.13
CA GLU A 44 -6.45 -1.37 5.27
C GLU A 44 -6.82 -0.57 4.01
N VAL A 45 -7.08 0.74 4.16
CA VAL A 45 -7.33 1.64 3.03
C VAL A 45 -6.13 1.69 2.09
N ALA A 46 -4.91 1.89 2.63
CA ALA A 46 -3.70 1.95 1.81
C ALA A 46 -3.43 0.62 1.06
N VAL A 47 -3.71 -0.52 1.69
CA VAL A 47 -3.61 -1.84 1.05
C VAL A 47 -4.67 -2.00 -0.06
N ALA A 48 -5.90 -1.55 0.18
CA ALA A 48 -6.96 -1.59 -0.83
C ALA A 48 -6.63 -0.72 -2.05
N GLU A 49 -6.07 0.47 -1.84
CA GLU A 49 -5.59 1.36 -2.91
C GLU A 49 -4.49 0.70 -3.74
N LEU A 50 -3.50 0.06 -3.09
CA LEU A 50 -2.44 -0.68 -3.78
C LEU A 50 -3.01 -1.84 -4.58
N ARG A 51 -3.92 -2.62 -3.99
CA ARG A 51 -4.59 -3.73 -4.69
C ARG A 51 -5.34 -3.25 -5.93
N ASN A 52 -6.08 -2.15 -5.83
CA ASN A 52 -6.79 -1.56 -6.96
C ASN A 52 -5.81 -1.10 -8.05
N SER A 53 -4.73 -0.42 -7.65
CA SER A 53 -3.67 0.03 -8.56
C SER A 53 -3.02 -1.14 -9.31
N LEU A 54 -2.73 -2.24 -8.61
CA LEU A 54 -2.18 -3.46 -9.21
C LEU A 54 -3.18 -4.16 -10.13
N SER A 55 -4.46 -4.23 -9.75
CA SER A 55 -5.51 -4.86 -10.56
C SER A 55 -5.81 -4.11 -11.86
N ALA A 56 -5.53 -2.81 -11.90
CA ALA A 56 -5.65 -1.98 -13.09
C ALA A 56 -4.48 -2.16 -14.06
N LEU A 57 -3.41 -2.87 -13.67
CA LEU A 57 -2.29 -3.12 -14.57
C LEU A 57 -2.68 -4.16 -15.63
N PRO A 58 -2.31 -3.97 -16.91
CA PRO A 58 -2.80 -4.79 -18.02
C PRO A 58 -2.51 -6.29 -17.91
N HIS A 59 -1.63 -6.75 -17.03
CA HIS A 59 -1.24 -8.15 -16.84
C HIS A 59 -1.23 -8.58 -15.35
N ALA A 60 -2.24 -8.19 -14.58
CA ALA A 60 -2.48 -8.85 -13.30
C ALA A 60 -2.93 -10.30 -13.59
N VAL A 61 -2.05 -11.26 -13.31
CA VAL A 61 -2.15 -12.72 -13.56
C VAL A 61 -1.62 -13.18 -14.92
N ALA A 62 -0.35 -13.60 -14.92
CA ALA A 62 0.17 -14.74 -15.68
C ALA A 62 0.94 -15.63 -14.71
#